data_AF-A0A4R4R693-F1
#
_entry.id   AF-A0A4R4R693-F1
#
_cell.length_a   1.000
_cell.length_b   1.000
_cell.length_c   1.000
_cell.angle_alpha   90.00
_cell.angle_beta   90.00
_cell.angle_gamma   90.00
#
_symmetry.space_group_name_H-M   'P 1'
#
loop_
_entity.id
_entity.type
_entity.pdbx_description
1 polymer ?
#
loop_
_entity_poly.entity_id
_entity_poly.type
_entity_poly.pdbx_seq_one_letter_code
_entity_poly.pdbx_strand_id
1 'polypeptide(L)' 'MAERSLTLMVVHAHPDDEAISTGGILARYAAEGITTVLVTCTDGGC' A
#
# COMPACT_ATOMS: atom_id res chain seq x y z
N MET A 1 -20.92 -7.68 17.24
CA MET A 1 -20.17 -6.66 16.48
C MET A 1 -19.40 -7.40 15.41
N ALA A 2 -19.68 -7.18 14.12
CA ALA A 2 -18.81 -7.72 13.09
C ALA A 2 -17.43 -7.10 13.30
N GLU A 3 -16.41 -7.94 13.46
CA GLU A 3 -15.03 -7.45 13.54
C GLU A 3 -14.75 -6.69 12.24
N ARG A 4 -14.46 -5.40 12.36
CA ARG A 4 -14.07 -4.59 11.21
C ARG A 4 -12.65 -4.98 10.84
N SER A 5 -12.49 -5.66 9.70
CA SER A 5 -11.17 -5.89 9.10
C SER A 5 -10.47 -4.55 8.90
N LEU A 6 -9.20 -4.51 9.29
CA LEU A 6 -8.34 -3.34 9.07
C LEU A 6 -7.97 -3.24 7.60
N THR A 7 -7.71 -2.02 7.14
CA THR A 7 -7.24 -1.71 5.79
C THR A 7 -6.05 -0.76 5.88
N LEU A 8 -4.97 -1.07 5.18
CA LEU A 8 -3.81 -0.20 5.01
C LEU A 8 -3.85 0.42 3.60
N MET A 9 -3.87 1.75 3.53
CA MET A 9 -3.72 2.48 2.27
C MET A 9 -2.40 3.23 2.28
N VAL A 10 -1.62 3.06 1.23
CA VAL A 10 -0.36 3.79 1.00
C VAL A 10 -0.51 4.62 -0.26
N VAL A 11 -0.14 5.89 -0.18
CA VAL A 11 -0.27 6.86 -1.28
C VAL A 11 1.10 7.39 -1.61
N HIS A 12 1.52 7.23 -2.86
CA HIS A 12 2.82 7.64 -3.37
C HIS A 12 2.71 8.45 -4.65
N ALA A 13 3.74 9.25 -4.92
CA ALA A 13 3.73 10.17 -6.05
C ALA A 13 3.95 9.42 -7.38
N HIS A 14 4.99 8.60 -7.45
CA HIS A 14 5.42 7.94 -8.68
C HIS A 14 5.38 6.41 -8.54
N PRO A 15 5.33 5.68 -9.66
CA PRO A 15 5.50 4.23 -9.62
C PRO A 15 6.94 3.92 -9.21
N ASP A 16 7.13 3.11 -8.15
CA ASP A 16 8.39 2.68 -7.50
C ASP A 16 8.60 3.19 -6.08
N ASP A 17 8.06 4.35 -5.75
CA ASP A 17 8.11 4.96 -4.41
C ASP A 17 7.61 3.96 -3.34
N GLU A 18 6.61 3.14 -3.68
CA GLU A 18 6.07 2.14 -2.76
C GLU A 18 7.08 1.08 -2.41
N ALA A 19 7.89 0.63 -3.37
CA ALA A 19 8.87 -0.43 -3.19
C ALA A 19 10.05 0.08 -2.37
N ILE A 20 10.47 1.33 -2.61
CA ILE A 20 11.61 1.97 -1.93
C ILE A 20 11.28 2.27 -0.47
N SER A 21 10.12 2.85 -0.21
CA SER A 21 9.79 3.43 1.10
C SER A 21 8.91 2.54 1.97
N THR A 22 8.02 1.75 1.37
CA THR A 22 6.94 1.04 2.09
C THR A 22 6.77 -0.42 1.71
N GLY A 23 7.63 -0.98 0.85
CA GLY A 23 7.43 -2.31 0.27
C GLY A 23 7.39 -3.40 1.33
N GLY A 24 8.27 -3.32 2.32
CA GLY A 24 8.27 -4.24 3.47
C GLY A 24 7.02 -4.11 4.34
N ILE A 25 6.44 -2.93 4.46
CA ILE A 25 5.21 -2.68 5.24
C ILE A 25 4.01 -3.31 4.52
N LEU A 26 3.89 -3.08 3.21
CA LEU A 26 2.84 -3.68 2.37
C LEU A 26 2.92 -5.21 2.39
N ALA A 27 4.13 -5.77 2.22
CA ALA A 27 4.35 -7.21 2.23
C ALA A 27 3.97 -7.85 3.58
N ARG A 28 4.39 -7.23 4.69
CA ARG A 28 4.07 -7.69 6.05
C ARG A 28 2.56 -7.76 6.26
N TYR A 29 1.85 -6.66 6.02
CA TYR A 29 0.43 -6.60 6.35
C TYR A 29 -0.44 -7.41 5.38
N ALA A 30 -0.02 -7.55 4.12
CA ALA A 30 -0.63 -8.51 3.21
C ALA A 30 -0.50 -9.95 3.72
N ALA A 31 0.67 -10.34 4.25
CA ALA A 31 0.89 -11.67 4.84
C ALA A 31 0.08 -11.90 6.12
N GLU A 32 -0.23 -10.84 6.88
CA GLU A 32 -1.12 -10.86 8.04
C GLU A 32 -2.61 -10.87 7.66
N GLY A 33 -2.96 -10.86 6.36
CA GLY A 33 -4.33 -10.90 5.86
C GLY A 33 -5.07 -9.55 5.91
N ILE A 34 -4.35 -8.45 6.12
CA ILE A 34 -4.92 -7.09 6.09
C ILE A 34 -5.10 -6.68 4.63
N THR A 35 -6.23 -6.03 4.33
CA THR A 35 -6.45 -5.46 2.99
C THR A 35 -5.45 -4.33 2.77
N THR A 36 -4.58 -4.47 1.76
CA THR A 36 -3.62 -3.45 1.38
C THR A 36 -4.05 -2.77 0.09
N VAL A 37 -3.97 -1.44 0.05
CA VAL A 37 -4.28 -0.62 -1.12
C VAL A 37 -3.09 0.29 -1.41
N LEU A 38 -2.61 0.23 -2.63
CA LEU A 38 -1.61 1.16 -3.15
C LEU A 38 -2.30 2.19 -4.05
N VAL A 39 -2.03 3.46 -3.82
CA VAL A 39 -2.41 4.56 -4.71
C VAL A 39 -1.13 5.19 -5.24
N THR A 40 -0.98 5.19 -6.55
CA THR A 40 0.08 5.90 -7.25
C THR A 40 -0.54 7.11 -7.94
N CYS A 41 -0.10 8.31 -7.59
CA CYS A 41 -0.71 9.56 -8.02
C CYS A 41 -0.43 9.90 -9.49
N THR A 42 0.73 9.48 -10.00
CA THR A 42 1.18 9.77 -11.37
C THR A 42 1.61 8.49 -12.08
N ASP A 43 1.71 8.53 -13.40
CA ASP A 43 2.26 7.43 -14.21
C ASP A 43 3.79 7.52 -14.36
N GLY A 44 4.44 8.51 -13.76
CA GLY A 44 5.87 8.78 -13.91
C GLY A 44 6.26 9.40 -15.26
N GLY A 45 5.29 9.92 -16.03
CA GLY A 45 5.54 10.62 -17.29
C GLY A 45 6.16 12.02 -17.12
N CYS A 46 6.75 12.51 -18.21
CA CYS A 46 7.37 13.85 -18.31
C CYS A 46 6.37 14.95 -18.70
#